data_AF-A0A4Y9TDM0-F1
#
_entry.id   AF-A0A4Y9TDM0-F1
#
_cell.length_a   1.000
_cell.length_b   1.000
_cell.length_c   1.000
_cell.angle_alpha   90.00
_cell.angle_beta   90.00
_cell.angle_gamma   90.00
#
_symmetry.space_group_name_H-M   'P 1'
#
loop_
_entity.id
_entity.type
_entity.pdbx_description
1 polymer ?
#
loop_
_entity_poly.entity_id
_entity_poly.type
_entity_poly.pdbx_seq_one_letter_code
_entity_poly.pdbx_strand_id
1 'polypeptide(L)' 'MSTKTDVEAIRLIGDEVVRLLSLPDEALEAEVRPGLKLIADLAKWRDLAGLPATEPAGVIR' A
#
# COMPACT_ATOMS: atom_id res chain seq x y z
N MET A 1 16.99 7.57 -0.35
CA MET A 1 16.28 6.36 -0.80
C MET A 1 14.77 6.53 -0.56
N SER A 2 14.09 7.41 -1.32
CA SER A 2 12.65 7.66 -1.08
C SER A 2 11.82 7.24 -2.29
N THR A 3 12.03 7.85 -3.47
CA THR A 3 11.17 7.66 -4.65
C THR A 3 11.07 6.23 -5.17
N LYS A 4 12.16 5.47 -5.23
CA LYS A 4 12.13 4.08 -5.70
C LYS A 4 11.29 3.18 -4.79
N THR A 5 11.42 3.34 -3.47
CA THR A 5 10.64 2.56 -2.50
C THR A 5 9.17 2.98 -2.51
N ASP A 6 8.88 4.27 -2.72
CA ASP A 6 7.52 4.77 -2.90
C ASP A 6 6.82 4.15 -4.11
N VAL A 7 7.50 4.12 -5.26
CA VAL A 7 6.97 3.50 -6.48
C VAL A 7 6.74 2.01 -6.27
N GLU A 8 7.63 1.32 -5.58
CA GLU A 8 7.47 -0.11 -5.30
C GLU A 8 6.30 -0.37 -4.33
N ALA A 9 6.13 0.45 -3.29
CA ALA A 9 4.97 0.35 -2.40
C ALA A 9 3.66 0.57 -3.15
N ILE A 10 3.59 1.55 -4.05
CA ILE A 10 2.43 1.80 -4.92
C ILE A 10 2.15 0.59 -5.81
N ARG A 11 3.20 0.00 -6.41
CA ARG A 11 3.09 -1.19 -7.25
C ARG A 11 2.48 -2.36 -6.47
N LEU A 12 3.02 -2.64 -5.28
CA LEU A 12 2.56 -3.74 -4.42
C LEU A 12 1.12 -3.53 -3.92
N ILE A 13 0.71 -2.29 -3.63
CA ILE A 13 -0.68 -1.97 -3.31
C ILE A 13 -1.59 -2.30 -4.50
N GLY A 14 -1.19 -1.90 -5.71
CA GLY A 14 -1.94 -2.22 -6.93
C GLY A 14 -2.08 -3.73 -7.17
N ASP A 15 -0.98 -4.47 -7.03
CA ASP A 15 -0.96 -5.93 -7.17
C ASP A 15 -1.93 -6.60 -6.18
N GLU A 16 -1.94 -6.15 -4.92
CA GLU A 16 -2.81 -6.71 -3.88
C GLU A 16 -4.29 -6.37 -4.10
N VAL A 17 -4.60 -5.16 -4.57
CA VAL A 17 -5.98 -4.79 -4.95
C VAL A 17 -6.47 -5.67 -6.10
N VAL A 18 -5.66 -5.87 -7.14
CA VAL A 18 -6.02 -6.75 -8.27
C VAL A 18 -6.23 -8.18 -7.79
N ARG A 19 -5.36 -8.68 -6.89
CA ARG A 19 -5.51 -10.02 -6.31
C ARG A 19 -6.86 -10.18 -5.62
N LEU A 20 -7.20 -9.28 -4.70
CA LEU A 20 -8.46 -9.34 -3.93
C LEU A 20 -9.69 -9.26 -4.84
N LEU A 21 -9.68 -8.36 -5.83
CA LEU A 21 -10.78 -8.20 -6.80
C LEU A 21 -10.93 -9.41 -7.75
N SER A 22 -9.92 -10.26 -7.83
CA SER A 22 -9.93 -11.46 -8.69
C SER A 22 -10.34 -12.73 -7.93
N LEU A 23 -10.55 -12.65 -6.61
CA LEU A 23 -10.97 -13.80 -5.80
C LEU A 23 -12.48 -14.07 -5.98
N PRO A 24 -12.89 -15.35 -5.95
CA PRO A 24 -14.30 -15.68 -5.76
C PRO A 24 -14.76 -15.31 -4.35
N ASP A 25 -16.06 -15.10 -4.16
CA ASP A 25 -16.66 -14.59 -2.92
C ASP A 25 -16.26 -15.41 -1.68
N GLU A 26 -16.24 -16.75 -1.81
CA GLU A 26 -15.89 -17.64 -0.70
C GLU A 26 -14.43 -17.49 -0.25
N ALA A 27 -13.53 -17.19 -1.18
CA ALA A 27 -12.13 -16.93 -0.87
C ALA A 27 -11.93 -15.48 -0.37
N LEU A 28 -12.71 -14.53 -0.89
CA LEU A 28 -12.64 -13.13 -0.49
C LEU A 28 -12.98 -12.94 0.99
N GLU A 29 -13.97 -13.65 1.53
CA GLU A 29 -14.32 -13.55 2.95
C GLU A 29 -13.13 -13.87 3.89
N ALA A 30 -12.31 -14.87 3.52
CA ALA A 30 -11.13 -15.25 4.27
C ALA A 30 -9.96 -14.28 4.06
N GLU A 31 -9.80 -13.76 2.84
CA GLU A 31 -8.60 -13.03 2.41
C GLU A 31 -8.74 -11.50 2.50
N VAL A 32 -9.95 -10.96 2.59
CA VAL A 32 -10.20 -9.50 2.54
C VAL A 32 -9.55 -8.78 3.71
N ARG A 33 -9.65 -9.30 4.94
CA ARG A 33 -9.06 -8.67 6.12
C ARG A 33 -7.52 -8.64 6.06
N PRO A 34 -6.82 -9.77 5.83
CA PRO A 34 -5.37 -9.73 5.71
C PRO A 34 -4.90 -8.89 4.52
N GLY A 35 -5.60 -8.93 3.38
CA GLY A 35 -5.22 -8.13 2.22
C GLY A 35 -5.39 -6.62 2.43
N LEU A 36 -6.50 -6.18 3.03
CA LEU A 36 -6.69 -4.77 3.39
C LEU A 36 -5.65 -4.30 4.43
N LYS A 37 -5.24 -5.17 5.35
CA LYS A 37 -4.14 -4.87 6.27
C LYS A 37 -2.82 -4.68 5.52
N LEU A 38 -2.48 -5.56 4.58
CA LEU A 38 -1.27 -5.43 3.77
C LEU A 38 -1.24 -4.11 3.00
N ILE A 39 -2.36 -3.74 2.36
CA ILE A 39 -2.51 -2.45 1.68
C ILE A 39 -2.26 -1.28 2.65
N ALA A 40 -2.84 -1.32 3.84
CA ALA A 40 -2.65 -0.27 4.85
C ALA A 40 -1.21 -0.17 5.35
N ASP A 41 -0.55 -1.31 5.56
CA ASP A 41 0.84 -1.37 6.01
C ASP A 41 1.78 -0.82 4.90
N LEU A 42 1.55 -1.18 3.64
CA LEU A 42 2.28 -0.64 2.49
C LEU A 42 2.06 0.86 2.32
N ALA A 43 0.84 1.36 2.53
CA ALA A 43 0.54 2.79 2.45
C ALA A 43 1.26 3.60 3.55
N LYS A 44 1.55 2.96 4.69
CA LYS A 44 2.23 3.56 5.86
C LYS A 44 3.68 3.12 6.00
N TRP A 45 4.29 2.59 4.94
CA TRP A 45 5.61 1.95 5.03
C TRP A 45 6.68 2.87 5.62
N ARG A 46 6.61 4.19 5.36
CA ARG A 46 7.56 5.17 5.91
C ARG A 46 7.41 5.32 7.42
N ASP A 47 6.18 5.41 7.90
CA ASP A 47 5.88 5.50 9.34
C ASP A 47 6.35 4.23 10.05
N LEU A 48 6.10 3.06 9.46
CA LEU A 48 6.54 1.76 9.98
C LEU A 48 8.07 1.61 9.97
N ALA A 49 8.75 2.23 9.00
CA ALA A 49 10.21 2.27 8.93
C ALA A 49 10.83 3.34 9.84
N GLY A 50 10.02 4.10 10.61
CA GLY A 50 10.49 5.20 11.43
C GLY A 50 11.10 6.35 10.62
N LEU A 51 10.73 6.46 9.35
CA LEU A 51 11.21 7.50 8.44
C LEU A 51 10.27 8.71 8.50
N PRO A 52 10.80 9.94 8.63
CA PRO A 52 9.97 11.13 8.59
C PRO A 52 9.27 11.22 7.23
N ALA A 53 8.00 11.63 7.24
CA ALA A 53 7.28 11.90 6.00
C ALA A 53 8.07 12.95 5.20
N THR A 54 8.42 12.62 3.96
CA THR A 54 8.90 13.62 3.02
C THR A 54 7.77 14.62 2.80
N GLU A 55 7.99 15.89 3.17
CA GLU A 55 7.07 16.97 2.83
C GLU A 55 6.77 16.88 1.33
N PRO A 56 5.49 17.00 0.92
CA PRO A 56 5.16 16.97 -0.50
C PRO A 56 5.93 18.08 -1.19
N ALA A 57 6.79 17.70 -2.15
CA ALA A 57 7.47 18.64 -3.02
C ALA A 57 6.41 19.33 -3.88
N GLY A 58 5.96 20.50 -3.43
CA GLY A 58 5.00 21.34 -4.16
C GLY A 58 3.63 21.45 -3.49
N VAL A 59 3.58 22.12 -2.34
CA VAL A 59 2.43 23.00 -2.08
C VAL A 59 2.68 24.26 -2.89
N ILE A 60 2.18 24.30 -4.14
CA ILE A 60 1.99 25.58 -4.82
C ILE A 60 0.87 26.28 -4.06
N ARG A 61 1.22 27.32 -3.31
CA ARG A 61 0.26 28.26 -2.72
C ARG A 61 -0.32 29.17 -3.80
#